data_AF-A0A151WV61-F1
#
_entry.id   AF-A0A151WV61-F1
#
_cell.length_a   1.000
_cell.length_b   1.000
_cell.length_c   1.000
_cell.angle_alpha   90.00
_cell.angle_beta   90.00
_cell.angle_gamma   90.00
#
_symmetry.space_group_name_H-M   'P 1'
#
loop_
_entity.id
_entity.type
_entity.pdbx_description
1 polymer ?
#
loop_
_entity_poly.entity_id
_entity_poly.type
_entity_poly.pdbx_seq_one_letter_code
_entity_poly.pdbx_strand_id
1 'polypeptide(L)'
;MEDTADKSSDAIQEEIAFKWPQEATLLLIEEYRSRQNDFMSGKMSQKKIWLLIAAKMVKHGYKVSGAQCLSKFSGLKRTYKAVKDYNKRYGSGSRTWTFFPLMDELLGVNPSMSSVTTVSSTGKRSQMESAYSSSGSDKEEDIQPKKSKQTTTVEKLLEDLKKMRKVAEEAQERRHKENIELRRRLLNSFDKMLNILEKK
;
A
#
# COMPACT_ATOMS: atom_id res chain seq x y z
N MET A 1 15.68 33.29 40.78
CA MET A 1 16.56 33.66 39.67
C MET A 1 17.45 32.46 39.48
N GLU A 2 16.93 31.47 38.76
CA GLU A 2 17.33 31.16 37.36
C GLU A 2 18.65 30.37 37.40
N ASP A 3 18.79 29.15 36.87
CA ASP A 3 18.20 28.59 35.65
C ASP A 3 18.01 27.08 35.70
N THR A 4 16.92 26.66 35.06
CA THR A 4 16.59 25.31 34.63
C THR A 4 17.50 24.86 33.49
N ALA A 5 18.09 23.66 33.59
CA ALA A 5 18.69 22.95 32.47
C ALA A 5 17.95 21.62 32.25
N ASP A 6 16.92 21.71 31.42
CA ASP A 6 16.19 20.60 30.83
C ASP A 6 17.13 19.82 29.90
N LYS A 7 17.51 18.61 30.31
CA LYS A 7 18.26 17.67 29.48
C LYS A 7 17.26 16.80 28.74
N SER A 8 16.66 17.40 27.71
CA SER A 8 15.89 16.71 26.68
C SER A 8 16.74 15.58 26.10
N SER A 9 16.38 14.34 26.46
CA SER A 9 16.99 13.15 25.88
C SER A 9 16.45 12.96 24.48
N ASP A 10 17.25 13.36 23.50
CA ASP A 10 17.17 12.91 22.11
C ASP A 10 16.95 11.39 22.06
N ALA A 11 15.72 11.00 21.76
CA ALA A 11 15.39 9.68 21.26
C ALA A 11 14.99 9.83 19.78
N ILE A 12 15.94 10.26 18.96
CA ILE A 12 15.90 9.97 17.53
C ILE A 12 16.09 8.46 17.43
N GLN A 13 14.99 7.73 17.54
CA GLN A 13 14.92 6.36 17.04
C GLN A 13 15.20 6.43 15.55
N GLU A 14 16.45 6.19 15.18
CA GLU A 14 16.79 5.66 13.87
C GLU A 14 15.82 4.51 13.61
N GLU A 15 14.85 4.72 12.72
CA GLU A 15 14.10 3.64 12.10
C GLU A 15 15.12 2.79 11.34
N ILE A 16 15.76 1.86 12.04
CA ILE A 16 16.56 0.81 11.42
C ILE A 16 15.60 0.02 10.54
N ALA A 17 15.71 0.24 9.23
CA ALA A 17 14.88 -0.43 8.25
C ALA A 17 14.93 -1.94 8.49
N PHE A 18 13.79 -2.51 8.88
CA PHE A 18 13.69 -3.93 9.21
C PHE A 18 14.09 -4.77 8.00
N LYS A 19 15.20 -5.52 8.14
CA LYS A 19 15.60 -6.51 7.14
C LYS A 19 14.66 -7.69 7.24
N TRP A 20 14.06 -8.07 6.12
CA TRP A 20 13.10 -9.17 6.06
C TRP A 20 13.83 -10.49 5.81
N PRO A 21 14.08 -11.32 6.83
CA PRO A 21 14.58 -12.67 6.62
C PRO A 21 13.57 -13.50 5.83
N GLN A 22 14.04 -14.61 5.27
CA GLN A 22 13.20 -15.48 4.45
C GLN A 22 12.03 -16.03 5.26
N GLU A 23 12.28 -16.44 6.50
CA GLU A 23 11.32 -17.01 7.44
C GLU A 23 10.22 -15.99 7.80
N ALA A 24 10.60 -14.72 8.03
CA ALA A 24 9.63 -13.64 8.24
C ALA A 24 8.76 -13.39 6.99
N THR A 25 9.37 -13.47 5.80
CA THR A 25 8.63 -13.30 4.54
C THR A 25 7.64 -14.43 4.33
N LEU A 26 8.03 -15.67 4.62
CA LEU A 26 7.15 -16.84 4.57
C LEU A 26 5.99 -16.72 5.56
N LEU A 27 6.28 -16.36 6.82
CA LEU A 27 5.26 -16.15 7.84
C LEU A 27 4.25 -15.07 7.43
N LEU A 28 4.72 -13.96 6.83
CA LEU A 28 3.86 -12.90 6.31
C LEU A 28 2.91 -13.40 5.21
N ILE A 29 3.42 -14.21 4.28
CA ILE A 29 2.60 -14.78 3.20
C ILE A 29 1.53 -15.71 3.77
N GLU A 30 1.90 -16.55 4.73
CA GLU A 30 0.98 -17.51 5.35
C GLU A 30 -0.10 -16.82 6.20
N GLU A 31 0.27 -15.81 6.99
CA GLU A 31 -0.71 -15.02 7.75
C GLU A 31 -1.63 -14.19 6.85
N TYR A 32 -1.15 -13.76 5.69
CA TYR A 32 -2.03 -13.14 4.69
C TYR A 32 -3.01 -14.18 4.11
N ARG A 33 -2.53 -15.39 3.79
CA ARG A 33 -3.34 -16.49 3.25
C ARG A 33 -4.49 -16.85 4.18
N SER A 34 -4.20 -17.05 5.46
CA SER A 34 -5.21 -17.40 6.47
C SER A 34 -6.28 -16.30 6.64
N ARG A 35 -5.94 -15.05 6.34
CA ARG A 35 -6.82 -13.88 6.47
C ARG A 35 -7.40 -13.37 5.14
N GLN A 36 -7.24 -14.11 4.04
CA GLN A 36 -7.80 -13.71 2.73
C GLN A 36 -9.30 -13.43 2.81
N ASN A 37 -10.05 -14.27 3.53
CA ASN A 37 -11.49 -14.10 3.70
C ASN A 37 -11.83 -12.81 4.45
N ASP A 38 -11.01 -12.39 5.42
CA ASP A 38 -11.22 -11.15 6.15
C ASP A 38 -11.09 -9.94 5.22
N PHE A 39 -10.11 -9.98 4.31
CA PHE A 39 -9.91 -8.95 3.29
C PHE A 39 -11.06 -8.85 2.29
N MET A 40 -11.69 -9.98 1.95
CA MET A 40 -12.82 -10.04 1.02
C MET A 40 -14.17 -9.74 1.67
N SER A 41 -14.33 -10.09 2.95
CA SER A 41 -15.61 -10.01 3.64
C SER A 41 -16.09 -8.57 3.87
N GLY A 42 -15.20 -7.58 3.84
CA GLY A 42 -15.51 -6.18 4.15
C GLY A 42 -15.93 -5.91 5.60
N LYS A 43 -16.01 -6.94 6.45
CA LYS A 43 -16.41 -6.83 7.86
C LYS A 43 -15.37 -6.07 8.70
N MET A 44 -14.12 -6.05 8.24
CA MET A 44 -13.02 -5.39 8.92
C MET A 44 -12.21 -4.53 7.95
N SER A 45 -11.73 -3.38 8.42
CA SER A 45 -10.88 -2.52 7.60
C SER A 45 -9.55 -3.20 7.28
N GLN A 46 -9.08 -3.04 6.05
CA GLN A 46 -7.77 -3.52 5.59
C GLN A 46 -6.64 -3.10 6.56
N LYS A 47 -6.68 -1.86 7.07
CA LYS A 47 -5.74 -1.34 8.06
C LYS A 47 -5.70 -2.21 9.32
N LYS A 48 -6.88 -2.58 9.85
CA LYS A 48 -6.97 -3.42 11.06
C LYS A 48 -6.45 -4.82 10.80
N ILE A 49 -6.72 -5.40 9.64
CA ILE A 49 -6.20 -6.74 9.28
C ILE A 49 -4.66 -6.72 9.22
N TRP A 50 -4.05 -5.68 8.62
CA TRP A 50 -2.59 -5.54 8.62
C TRP A 50 -1.99 -5.36 10.02
N LEU A 51 -2.69 -4.68 10.93
CA LEU A 51 -2.27 -4.59 12.33
C LEU A 51 -2.30 -5.96 13.03
N LEU A 52 -3.31 -6.79 12.76
CA LEU A 52 -3.37 -8.16 13.30
C LEU A 52 -2.25 -9.04 12.77
N ILE A 53 -1.94 -8.94 11.48
CA ILE A 53 -0.80 -9.64 10.87
C ILE A 53 0.51 -9.19 11.54
N ALA A 54 0.72 -7.88 11.71
CA ALA A 54 1.89 -7.37 12.41
C ALA A 54 1.98 -7.83 13.87
N ALA A 55 0.86 -7.86 14.59
CA ALA A 55 0.83 -8.38 15.96
C ALA A 55 1.25 -9.86 16.02
N LYS A 56 0.84 -10.66 15.03
CA LYS A 56 1.32 -12.04 14.90
C LYS A 56 2.83 -12.08 14.62
N MET A 57 3.32 -11.29 13.67
CA MET A 57 4.75 -11.21 13.35
C MET A 57 5.60 -10.88 14.59
N VAL A 58 5.15 -9.93 15.42
CA VAL A 58 5.79 -9.55 16.69
C VAL A 58 5.80 -10.71 17.68
N LYS A 59 4.72 -11.50 17.77
CA LYS A 59 4.67 -12.72 18.60
C LYS A 59 5.72 -13.75 18.20
N HIS A 60 6.12 -13.78 16.92
CA HIS A 60 7.17 -14.64 16.40
C HIS A 60 8.58 -13.99 16.47
N GLY A 61 8.72 -12.86 17.16
CA GLY A 61 10.01 -12.19 17.38
C GLY A 61 10.38 -11.13 16.33
N TYR A 62 9.53 -10.90 15.33
CA TYR A 62 9.77 -9.91 14.28
C TYR A 62 9.15 -8.55 14.63
N LYS A 63 9.99 -7.57 14.98
CA LYS A 63 9.57 -6.20 15.30
C LYS A 63 9.17 -5.44 14.03
N VAL A 64 7.93 -5.62 13.57
CA VAL A 64 7.39 -4.96 12.38
C VAL A 64 6.03 -4.33 12.64
N SER A 65 5.74 -3.24 11.92
CA SER A 65 4.43 -2.57 11.93
C SER A 65 3.49 -3.08 10.84
N GLY A 66 2.19 -2.80 10.97
CA GLY A 66 1.21 -3.13 9.93
C GLY A 66 1.50 -2.46 8.59
N ALA A 67 2.04 -1.24 8.60
CA ALA A 67 2.45 -0.52 7.40
C ALA A 67 3.65 -1.20 6.72
N GLN A 68 4.63 -1.66 7.50
CA GLN A 68 5.77 -2.41 6.97
C GLN A 68 5.34 -3.76 6.37
N CYS A 69 4.42 -4.48 7.01
CA CYS A 69 3.83 -5.72 6.49
C CYS A 69 3.11 -5.49 5.15
N LEU A 70 2.27 -4.46 5.07
CA LEU A 70 1.59 -4.06 3.84
C LEU A 70 2.59 -3.70 2.74
N SER A 71 3.59 -2.88 3.05
CA SER A 71 4.61 -2.45 2.09
C SER A 71 5.38 -3.64 1.52
N LYS A 72 5.86 -4.54 2.40
CA LYS A 72 6.56 -5.77 2.03
C LYS A 72 5.69 -6.65 1.14
N PHE A 73 4.46 -6.92 1.55
CA PHE A 73 3.54 -7.76 0.80
C PHE A 73 3.15 -7.16 -0.56
N SER A 74 3.02 -5.83 -0.64
CA SER A 74 2.80 -5.13 -1.91
C SER A 74 3.99 -5.27 -2.86
N GLY A 75 5.21 -5.26 -2.31
CA GLY A 75 6.43 -5.60 -3.04
C GLY A 75 6.40 -7.02 -3.59
N LEU A 76 6.04 -8.00 -2.75
CA LEU A 76 5.91 -9.41 -3.17
C LEU A 76 4.89 -9.55 -4.31
N LYS A 77 3.72 -8.89 -4.22
CA LYS A 77 2.72 -8.86 -5.29
C LYS A 77 3.26 -8.30 -6.61
N ARG A 78 4.07 -7.23 -6.55
CA ARG A 78 4.71 -6.63 -7.75
C ARG A 78 5.70 -7.60 -8.38
N THR A 79 6.59 -8.19 -7.59
CA THR A 79 7.57 -9.18 -8.08
C THR A 79 6.89 -10.40 -8.68
N TYR A 80 5.85 -10.93 -8.01
CA TYR A 80 5.04 -12.03 -8.53
C TYR A 80 4.48 -11.73 -9.93
N LYS A 81 3.82 -10.57 -10.09
CA LYS A 81 3.28 -10.16 -11.40
C LYS A 81 4.36 -10.05 -12.47
N ALA A 82 5.50 -9.46 -12.15
CA ALA A 82 6.62 -9.32 -13.07
C ALA A 82 7.19 -10.68 -13.50
N VAL A 83 7.36 -11.61 -12.57
CA VAL A 83 7.83 -12.98 -12.85
C VAL A 83 6.79 -13.75 -13.68
N LYS A 84 5.51 -13.67 -13.31
CA LYS A 84 4.42 -14.35 -14.03
C LYS A 84 4.30 -13.87 -15.48
N ASP A 85 4.39 -12.57 -15.68
CA ASP A 85 4.33 -11.96 -17.01
C ASP A 85 5.56 -12.29 -17.87
N TYR A 86 6.76 -12.28 -17.28
CA TYR A 86 7.98 -12.74 -17.95
C TYR A 86 7.87 -14.20 -18.38
N ASN A 87 7.44 -15.09 -17.48
CA ASN A 87 7.31 -16.52 -17.78
C ASN A 87 6.25 -16.78 -18.85
N LYS A 88 5.15 -16.00 -18.86
CA LYS A 88 4.12 -16.07 -19.91
C LYS A 88 4.66 -15.66 -21.28
N ARG A 89 5.51 -14.62 -21.35
CA ARG A 89 6.03 -14.06 -22.61
C ARG A 89 7.15 -14.91 -23.22
N TYR A 90 8.02 -15.48 -22.39
CA TYR A 90 9.27 -16.06 -22.88
C TYR A 90 9.35 -17.59 -22.82
N GLY A 91 8.39 -18.28 -22.16
CA GLY A 91 8.09 -19.73 -22.25
C GLY A 91 9.18 -20.75 -21.90
N SER A 92 10.44 -20.46 -22.23
CA SER A 92 11.62 -21.34 -22.20
C SER A 92 12.67 -20.89 -21.17
N GLY A 93 12.71 -19.59 -20.82
CA GLY A 93 13.62 -19.04 -19.81
C GLY A 93 12.97 -18.84 -18.44
N SER A 94 12.35 -19.86 -17.83
CA SER A 94 11.57 -19.72 -16.60
C SER A 94 12.36 -18.98 -15.50
N ARG A 95 11.91 -17.77 -15.14
CA ARG A 95 12.46 -17.04 -14.00
C ARG A 95 11.91 -17.71 -12.74
N THR A 96 12.80 -18.37 -12.01
CA THR A 96 12.49 -18.98 -10.72
C THR A 96 12.64 -17.95 -9.61
N TRP A 97 11.58 -17.72 -8.84
CA TRP A 97 11.62 -16.90 -7.64
C TRP A 97 11.14 -17.75 -6.47
N THR A 98 11.87 -17.74 -5.36
CA THR A 98 11.66 -18.65 -4.22
C THR A 98 10.25 -18.59 -3.64
N PHE A 99 9.62 -17.41 -3.64
CA PHE A 99 8.24 -17.23 -3.15
C PHE A 99 7.18 -17.39 -4.26
N PHE A 100 7.57 -17.69 -5.50
CA PHE A 100 6.65 -17.78 -6.62
C PHE A 100 5.57 -18.84 -6.42
N PRO A 101 5.86 -20.10 -6.03
CA PRO A 101 4.82 -21.12 -5.88
C PRO A 101 3.77 -20.73 -4.84
N LEU A 102 4.21 -20.20 -3.70
CA LEU A 102 3.33 -19.73 -2.63
C LEU A 102 2.45 -18.56 -3.08
N MET A 103 3.02 -17.62 -3.82
CA MET A 103 2.29 -16.46 -4.33
C MET A 103 1.35 -16.84 -5.49
N ASP A 104 1.71 -17.83 -6.29
CA ASP A 104 0.87 -18.33 -7.38
C ASP A 104 -0.33 -19.12 -6.86
N GLU A 105 -0.15 -19.93 -5.82
CA GLU A 105 -1.26 -20.58 -5.12
C GLU A 105 -2.22 -19.54 -4.52
N LEU A 106 -1.67 -18.48 -3.92
CA LEU A 106 -2.44 -17.44 -3.25
C LEU A 106 -3.21 -16.51 -4.21
N LEU A 107 -2.60 -16.15 -5.34
CA LEU A 107 -3.10 -15.11 -6.25
C LEU A 107 -3.52 -15.65 -7.63
N GLY A 108 -3.08 -16.85 -8.00
CA GLY A 108 -3.38 -17.48 -9.28
C GLY A 108 -4.84 -17.87 -9.43
N VAL A 109 -5.53 -18.18 -8.32
CA VAL A 109 -6.94 -18.60 -8.31
C VAL A 109 -7.91 -17.40 -8.30
N ASN A 110 -7.47 -16.22 -7.84
CA ASN A 110 -8.36 -15.07 -7.61
C ASN A 110 -7.78 -13.75 -8.16
N PRO A 111 -8.14 -13.35 -9.40
CA PRO A 111 -7.75 -12.05 -9.98
C PRO A 111 -8.22 -10.84 -9.15
N SER A 112 -9.24 -11.01 -8.30
CA SER A 112 -9.92 -9.94 -7.55
C SER A 112 -9.05 -9.20 -6.52
N MET A 113 -7.92 -9.76 -6.07
CA MET A 113 -7.05 -9.11 -5.08
C MET A 113 -5.95 -8.19 -5.66
N SER A 114 -6.02 -7.88 -6.95
CA SER A 114 -5.09 -6.97 -7.62
C SER A 114 -5.57 -5.51 -7.57
N SER A 115 -6.04 -5.01 -6.43
CA SER A 115 -6.30 -3.57 -6.31
C SER A 115 -4.96 -2.81 -6.24
N VAL A 116 -4.77 -1.98 -7.25
CA VAL A 116 -3.59 -1.15 -7.51
C VAL A 116 -3.34 -0.21 -6.32
N THR A 117 -2.16 -0.32 -5.73
CA THR A 117 -1.65 0.68 -4.78
C THR A 117 -1.29 1.93 -5.58
N THR A 118 -2.06 3.01 -5.43
CA THR A 118 -1.72 4.35 -5.94
C THR A 118 -0.45 4.82 -5.25
N VAL A 119 0.67 4.85 -5.98
CA VAL A 119 1.93 5.43 -5.50
C VAL A 119 1.85 6.95 -5.67
N SER A 120 1.86 7.68 -4.55
CA SER A 120 2.17 9.11 -4.55
C SER A 120 3.69 9.27 -4.67
N SER A 121 4.19 9.61 -5.84
CA SER A 121 5.60 9.98 -6.01
C SER A 121 5.78 11.46 -5.70
N THR A 122 6.11 11.76 -4.44
CA THR A 122 6.65 13.06 -4.02
C THR A 122 8.14 12.88 -3.81
N GLY A 123 8.97 13.61 -4.58
CA GLY A 123 10.43 13.62 -4.35
C GLY A 123 11.24 14.14 -5.53
N LYS A 124 11.22 15.45 -5.76
CA LYS A 124 12.28 16.18 -6.45
C LYS A 124 13.59 16.03 -5.66
N ARG A 125 14.74 15.81 -6.31
CA ARG A 125 15.98 16.50 -5.95
C ARG A 125 16.92 16.67 -7.14
N SER A 126 17.38 17.90 -7.27
CA SER A 126 18.29 18.52 -8.23
C SER A 126 19.77 18.24 -7.95
N GLN A 127 20.54 18.10 -9.04
CA GLN A 127 21.84 18.73 -9.38
C GLN A 127 22.89 18.99 -8.27
N MET A 128 24.13 18.46 -8.44
CA MET A 128 25.41 19.21 -8.50
C MET A 128 26.59 18.26 -8.79
N GLU A 129 27.64 18.85 -9.37
CA GLU A 129 28.75 18.34 -10.19
C GLU A 129 29.94 17.69 -9.46
N SER A 130 30.77 16.95 -10.21
CA SER A 130 32.24 17.05 -10.07
C SER A 130 32.95 16.66 -11.36
N ALA A 131 33.85 17.54 -11.80
CA ALA A 131 34.64 17.51 -13.01
C ALA A 131 35.70 16.38 -13.06
N TYR A 132 35.89 15.81 -14.24
CA TYR A 132 37.22 15.52 -14.77
C TYR A 132 37.17 15.57 -16.31
N SER A 133 38.09 16.34 -16.88
CA SER A 133 38.21 16.61 -18.31
C SER A 133 38.87 15.45 -19.05
N SER A 134 38.44 15.16 -20.28
CA SER A 134 39.36 15.02 -21.43
C SER A 134 38.62 15.00 -22.76
N SER A 135 38.94 16.00 -23.59
CA SER A 135 39.18 15.98 -25.04
C SER A 135 38.15 15.39 -26.02
N GLY A 136 37.74 16.23 -26.99
CA GLY A 136 37.90 15.88 -28.40
C GLY A 136 36.66 15.84 -29.29
N SER A 137 36.53 16.91 -30.09
CA SER A 137 36.06 16.95 -31.48
C SER A 137 34.56 17.08 -31.80
N ASP A 138 34.36 18.11 -32.61
CA ASP A 138 33.18 18.60 -33.32
C ASP A 138 32.39 17.53 -34.09
N LYS A 139 31.06 17.67 -34.06
CA LYS A 139 30.18 17.67 -35.26
C LYS A 139 28.75 18.01 -34.85
N GLU A 140 28.27 19.15 -35.34
CA GLU A 140 26.86 19.52 -35.37
C GLU A 140 26.09 18.58 -36.32
N GLU A 141 25.03 17.96 -35.83
CA GLU A 141 23.85 17.65 -36.66
C GLU A 141 22.58 18.02 -35.89
N ASP A 142 21.83 18.92 -36.54
CA ASP A 142 20.54 19.48 -36.18
C ASP A 142 19.46 18.40 -36.01
N ILE A 143 18.86 18.30 -34.82
CA ILE A 143 17.63 17.53 -34.60
C ILE A 143 16.54 18.46 -34.08
N GLN A 144 15.67 18.89 -35.00
CA GLN A 144 14.44 19.59 -34.68
C GLN A 144 13.50 18.77 -33.76
N PRO A 145 12.89 19.39 -32.72
CA PRO A 145 11.87 18.72 -31.91
C PRO A 145 10.49 18.81 -32.57
N LYS A 146 9.96 17.66 -33.03
CA LYS A 146 8.56 17.54 -33.46
C LYS A 146 7.61 17.64 -32.25
N LYS A 147 7.06 18.83 -32.00
CA LYS A 147 5.90 19.05 -31.12
C LYS A 147 4.63 18.54 -31.81
N SER A 148 4.01 17.46 -31.31
CA SER A 148 2.68 17.04 -31.77
C SER A 148 1.94 16.17 -30.73
N LYS A 149 0.86 16.73 -30.15
CA LYS A 149 -0.33 16.08 -29.56
C LYS A 149 -0.21 15.19 -28.30
N GLN A 150 0.55 15.58 -27.26
CA GLN A 150 0.46 14.89 -25.95
C GLN A 150 -0.29 15.63 -24.83
N THR A 151 -0.55 16.94 -24.97
CA THR A 151 -1.12 17.76 -23.89
C THR A 151 -2.57 17.41 -23.57
N THR A 152 -3.40 17.15 -24.58
CA THR A 152 -4.83 16.85 -24.41
C THR A 152 -5.09 15.49 -23.74
N THR A 153 -4.18 14.51 -23.90
CA THR A 153 -4.33 13.18 -23.28
C THR A 153 -4.00 13.23 -21.79
N VAL A 154 -3.00 14.02 -21.39
CA VAL A 154 -2.60 14.15 -19.99
C VAL A 154 -3.66 14.90 -19.19
N GLU A 155 -4.23 15.99 -19.72
CA GLU A 155 -5.30 16.74 -19.07
C GLU A 155 -6.55 15.89 -18.82
N LYS A 156 -6.95 15.07 -19.80
CA LYS A 156 -8.08 14.15 -19.66
C LYS A 156 -7.83 13.11 -18.56
N LEU A 157 -6.62 12.57 -18.47
CA LEU A 157 -6.24 11.64 -17.40
C LEU A 157 -6.25 12.30 -16.01
N LEU A 158 -5.82 13.55 -15.89
CA LEU A 158 -5.91 14.30 -14.63
C LEU A 158 -7.37 14.49 -14.19
N GLU A 159 -8.26 14.80 -15.13
CA GLU A 159 -9.68 14.98 -14.85
C GLU A 159 -10.34 13.66 -14.41
N ASP A 160 -9.98 12.55 -15.07
CA ASP A 160 -10.47 11.22 -14.71
C ASP A 160 -9.98 10.80 -13.31
N LEU A 161 -8.72 11.07 -12.97
CA LEU A 161 -8.19 10.82 -11.63
C LEU A 161 -8.89 11.66 -10.54
N LYS A 162 -9.19 12.94 -10.81
CA LYS A 162 -9.96 13.80 -9.90
C LYS A 162 -11.39 13.30 -9.71
N LYS A 163 -12.07 12.91 -10.79
CA LYS A 163 -13.42 12.32 -10.74
C LYS A 163 -13.43 11.02 -9.95
N MET A 164 -12.48 10.11 -10.22
CA MET A 164 -12.36 8.86 -9.49
C MET A 164 -12.15 9.08 -7.99
N ARG A 165 -11.32 10.05 -7.60
CA ARG A 165 -11.13 10.43 -6.18
C ARG A 165 -12.43 10.91 -5.56
N LYS A 166 -13.15 11.82 -6.23
CA LYS A 166 -14.42 12.37 -5.74
C LYS A 166 -15.49 11.29 -5.55
N VAL A 167 -15.65 10.40 -6.53
CA VAL A 167 -16.58 9.26 -6.45
C VAL A 167 -16.22 8.32 -5.30
N ALA A 168 -14.93 8.06 -5.08
CA ALA A 168 -14.48 7.21 -3.98
C ALA A 168 -14.77 7.82 -2.60
N GLU A 169 -14.59 9.14 -2.47
CA GLU A 169 -14.88 9.91 -1.26
C GLU A 169 -16.38 9.91 -0.96
N GLU A 170 -17.21 10.24 -1.95
CA GLU A 170 -18.68 10.20 -1.82
C GLU A 170 -19.20 8.79 -1.49
N ALA A 171 -18.63 7.74 -2.10
CA ALA A 171 -18.99 6.36 -1.78
C ALA A 171 -18.57 5.96 -0.36
N GLN A 172 -17.47 6.50 0.17
CA GLN A 172 -17.06 6.29 1.55
C GLN A 172 -18.01 7.02 2.51
N GLU A 173 -18.37 8.27 2.20
CA GLU A 173 -19.29 9.06 3.03
C GLU A 173 -20.69 8.46 3.07
N ARG A 174 -21.23 8.00 1.92
CA ARG A 174 -22.53 7.30 1.88
C ARG A 174 -22.54 6.06 2.76
N ARG A 175 -21.53 5.21 2.63
CA ARG A 175 -21.39 4.00 3.48
C ARG A 175 -21.25 4.35 4.96
N HIS A 176 -20.52 5.42 5.28
CA HIS A 176 -20.37 5.89 6.65
C HIS A 176 -21.71 6.36 7.22
N LYS A 177 -22.45 7.17 6.45
CA LYS A 177 -23.77 7.70 6.83
C LYS A 177 -24.81 6.60 7.01
N GLU A 178 -24.89 5.64 6.10
CA GLU A 178 -25.80 4.48 6.21
C GLU A 178 -25.52 3.65 7.46
N ASN A 179 -24.25 3.42 7.79
CA ASN A 179 -23.85 2.69 9.00
C ASN A 179 -24.20 3.45 10.28
N ILE A 180 -23.94 4.77 10.32
CA ILE A 180 -24.34 5.63 11.44
C ILE A 180 -25.86 5.58 11.63
N GLU A 181 -26.63 5.69 10.55
CA GLU A 181 -28.08 5.67 10.59
C GLU A 181 -28.63 4.33 11.10
N LEU A 182 -28.05 3.21 10.67
CA LEU A 182 -28.43 1.89 11.17
C LEU A 182 -28.14 1.75 12.67
N ARG A 183 -26.98 2.23 13.14
CA ARG A 183 -26.64 2.26 14.58
C ARG A 183 -27.60 3.13 15.37
N ARG A 184 -27.94 4.31 14.84
CA ARG A 184 -28.90 5.23 15.46
C ARG A 184 -30.28 4.58 15.59
N ARG A 185 -30.76 3.91 14.54
CA ARG A 185 -32.04 3.18 14.57
C ARG A 185 -32.02 2.05 15.59
N LEU A 186 -30.92 1.31 15.66
CA LEU A 186 -30.75 0.23 16.64
C LEU A 186 -30.77 0.78 18.08
N LEU A 187 -30.01 1.84 18.36
CA LEU A 187 -30.00 2.49 19.68
C LEU A 187 -31.40 2.98 20.08
N ASN A 188 -32.10 3.66 19.16
CA ASN A 188 -33.46 4.10 19.42
C ASN A 188 -34.44 2.93 19.65
N SER A 189 -34.21 1.78 19.02
CA SER A 189 -34.99 0.57 19.28
C SER A 189 -34.71 0.01 20.68
N PHE A 190 -33.45 0.04 21.12
CA PHE A 190 -33.07 -0.37 22.49
C PHE A 190 -33.66 0.57 23.53
N ASP A 191 -33.60 1.88 23.33
CA ASP A 191 -34.20 2.86 24.25
C ASP A 191 -35.71 2.64 24.41
N LYS A 192 -36.42 2.34 23.32
CA LYS A 192 -37.85 1.99 23.39
C LYS A 192 -38.10 0.72 24.20
N MET A 193 -37.26 -0.30 24.03
CA MET A 193 -37.37 -1.56 24.77
C MET A 193 -37.09 -1.35 26.27
N LEU A 194 -36.07 -0.57 26.61
CA LEU A 194 -35.75 -0.21 27.99
C LEU A 194 -36.90 0.55 28.65
N ASN A 195 -37.49 1.53 27.97
CA ASN A 195 -38.66 2.27 28.46
C ASN A 195 -39.89 1.37 28.70
N ILE A 196 -40.04 0.28 27.94
CA ILE A 196 -41.13 -0.70 28.16
C ILE A 196 -40.85 -1.52 29.42
N LEU A 197 -39.59 -1.91 29.63
CA LEU A 197 -39.18 -2.68 30.81
C LEU A 197 -39.21 -1.86 32.10
N GLU A 198 -38.92 -0.57 32.03
CA GLU A 198 -38.93 0.34 33.18
C GLU A 198 -40.36 0.73 33.64
N LYS A 199 -41.37 0.55 32.77
CA LYS A 199 -42.77 0.85 33.07
C LYS A 199 -43.56 -0.34 33.63
N LYS A 200 -42.90 -1.45 33.94
CA LYS A 200 -43.51 -2.68 34.44
C LYS A 200 -42.96 -3.00 35.83
#